data_AF-K2D3P2-F1
#
_entry.id   AF-K2D3P2-F1
#
_cell.length_a   1.000
_cell.length_b   1.000
_cell.length_c   1.000
_cell.angle_alpha   90.00
_cell.angle_beta   90.00
_cell.angle_gamma   90.00
#
_symmetry.space_group_name_H-M   'P 1'
#
loop_
_entity.id
_entity.type
_entity.pdbx_description
1 polymer ?
#
loop_
_entity_poly.entity_id
_entity_poly.type
_entity_poly.pdbx_seq_one_letter_code
_entity_poly.pdbx_strand_id
1 'polypeptide(L)'
;MPFVGCGFNRELVDILTSMTKGHVIRYGGKPIMARYHNTCGGKISSAKDVYGVDEPYHIAQSDLLEGKGSENCFHSPGFHWSIELQKVDMLDFLSMSFAGGAERIYNSWEPEKVDSSGRIYQVTLRGRIPKSISGSEFHKNLMEYFGPNGIKSMKFTMEFLRRTIIFRGMGSGDGVGLCMYGADGLAKKAQKYYDILKFYYPGTEVK
;
A
#
# COMPACT_ATOMS: atom_id res chain seq x y z
N MET A 1 -12.67 12.09 16.79
CA MET A 1 -12.07 11.12 17.73
C MET A 1 -10.59 11.41 17.80
N PRO A 2 -9.98 11.51 18.99
CA PRO A 2 -8.52 11.54 19.07
C PRO A 2 -7.95 10.23 18.51
N PHE A 3 -6.86 10.33 17.76
CA PHE A 3 -6.17 9.20 17.16
C PHE A 3 -5.60 8.30 18.27
N VAL A 4 -6.21 7.13 18.46
CA VAL A 4 -5.74 6.13 19.43
C VAL A 4 -4.74 5.24 18.70
N GLY A 5 -3.48 5.65 18.66
CA GLY A 5 -2.43 4.81 18.08
C GLY A 5 -2.44 3.41 18.71
N CYS A 6 -2.23 2.36 17.91
CA CYS A 6 -2.01 1.02 18.43
C CYS A 6 -0.61 0.93 19.06
N GLY A 7 -0.48 1.19 20.37
CA GLY A 7 0.81 1.03 21.06
C GLY A 7 0.81 1.32 22.58
N PHE A 8 1.84 0.79 23.25
CA PHE A 8 2.05 0.78 24.71
C PHE A 8 2.40 2.14 25.35
N ASN A 9 2.55 3.23 24.59
CA ASN A 9 2.97 4.56 25.10
C ASN A 9 1.96 5.65 24.74
N ARG A 10 0.77 5.60 25.37
CA ARG A 10 -0.28 6.63 25.20
C ARG A 10 0.23 8.03 25.52
N GLU A 11 1.03 8.17 26.58
CA GLU A 11 1.62 9.46 26.98
C GLU A 11 2.50 10.08 25.89
N LEU A 12 3.31 9.27 25.20
CA LEU A 12 4.15 9.77 24.10
C LEU A 12 3.31 10.24 22.92
N VAL A 13 2.22 9.53 22.60
CA VAL A 13 1.28 9.94 21.54
C VAL A 13 0.60 11.27 21.91
N ASP A 14 0.21 11.44 23.16
CA ASP A 14 -0.41 12.67 23.66
C ASP A 14 0.57 13.86 23.64
N ILE A 15 1.82 13.63 24.04
CA ILE A 15 2.90 14.62 23.94
C ILE A 15 3.11 15.03 22.48
N LEU A 16 3.28 14.06 21.57
CA LEU A 16 3.51 14.34 20.16
C LEU A 16 2.32 15.04 19.49
N THR A 17 1.09 14.67 19.86
CA THR A 17 -0.13 15.33 19.39
C THR A 17 -0.20 16.77 19.90
N SER A 18 0.20 17.01 21.14
CA SER A 18 0.26 18.36 21.71
C SER A 18 1.35 19.21 21.07
N MET A 19 2.53 18.62 20.81
CA MET A 19 3.65 19.28 20.13
C MET A 19 3.37 19.61 18.66
N THR A 20 2.48 18.86 18.01
CA THR A 20 2.09 19.08 16.61
C THR A 20 0.69 19.67 16.48
N LYS A 21 0.13 20.21 17.57
CA LYS A 21 -1.21 20.79 17.59
C LYS A 21 -1.31 21.94 16.58
N GLY A 22 -2.28 21.81 15.68
CA GLY A 22 -2.55 22.81 14.64
C GLY A 22 -1.76 22.61 13.35
N HIS A 23 -0.76 21.72 13.34
CA HIS A 23 -0.02 21.41 12.12
C HIS A 23 -0.88 20.62 11.13
N VAL A 24 -0.97 21.14 9.90
CA VAL A 24 -1.67 20.57 8.77
C VAL A 24 -0.73 20.58 7.56
N ILE A 25 -0.67 19.45 6.85
CA ILE A 25 0.07 19.36 5.59
C ILE A 25 -0.78 19.99 4.48
N ARG A 26 -0.20 20.97 3.77
CA ARG A 26 -0.90 21.77 2.77
C ARG A 26 -0.15 21.80 1.44
N TYR A 27 -0.91 21.87 0.35
CA TYR A 27 -0.41 22.14 -1.00
C TYR A 27 -1.22 23.29 -1.60
N GLY A 28 -0.56 24.34 -2.09
CA GLY A 28 -1.24 25.53 -2.60
C GLY A 28 -2.21 26.17 -1.60
N GLY A 29 -1.85 26.16 -0.31
CA GLY A 29 -2.67 26.69 0.80
C GLY A 29 -3.84 25.82 1.26
N LYS A 30 -4.12 24.70 0.59
CA LYS A 30 -5.22 23.78 0.94
C LYS A 30 -4.70 22.53 1.65
N PRO A 31 -5.41 21.99 2.66
CA PRO A 31 -5.07 20.69 3.25
C PRO A 31 -5.01 19.59 2.19
N ILE A 32 -4.03 18.70 2.31
CA ILE A 32 -3.92 17.53 1.43
C ILE A 32 -4.67 16.32 2.00
N MET A 33 -5.04 15.38 1.13
CA MET A 33 -5.37 14.02 1.54
C MET A 33 -4.07 13.28 1.88
N ALA A 34 -3.61 13.32 3.14
CA ALA A 34 -2.32 12.74 3.53
C ALA A 34 -2.34 11.20 3.52
N ARG A 35 -2.27 10.58 2.32
CA ARG A 35 -2.23 9.12 2.15
C ARG A 35 -0.99 8.53 2.80
N TYR A 36 -1.15 7.38 3.43
CA TYR A 36 -0.09 6.63 4.06
C TYR A 36 -0.39 5.13 4.02
N HIS A 37 0.66 4.33 4.14
CA HIS A 37 0.57 2.87 4.16
C HIS A 37 1.67 2.28 5.05
N ASN A 38 1.56 0.99 5.35
CA ASN A 38 2.46 0.34 6.30
C ASN A 38 3.91 0.26 5.76
N THR A 39 4.12 -0.42 4.63
CA THR A 39 5.45 -0.66 4.07
C THR A 39 5.41 -0.62 2.54
N CYS A 40 6.25 0.19 1.88
CA CYS A 40 6.18 0.35 0.42
C CYS A 40 6.86 -0.80 -0.36
N GLY A 41 7.81 -1.50 0.27
CA GLY A 41 8.67 -2.48 -0.41
C GLY A 41 9.71 -1.81 -1.31
N GLY A 42 10.31 -0.72 -0.82
CA GLY A 42 11.42 0.01 -1.43
C GLY A 42 11.07 1.09 -2.47
N LYS A 43 9.83 1.12 -2.97
CA LYS A 43 9.37 2.12 -3.93
C LYS A 43 7.93 2.51 -3.63
N ILE A 44 7.65 3.80 -3.75
CA ILE A 44 6.33 4.44 -3.55
C ILE A 44 5.64 4.55 -4.91
N SER A 45 4.36 4.23 -4.93
CA SER A 45 3.49 4.35 -6.10
C SER A 45 2.84 5.73 -6.16
N SER A 46 2.54 6.20 -7.38
CA SER A 46 1.82 7.45 -7.54
C SER A 46 0.32 7.29 -7.23
N ALA A 47 -0.32 8.35 -6.73
CA ALA A 47 -1.78 8.36 -6.58
C ALA A 47 -2.50 8.29 -7.94
N LYS A 48 -1.86 8.80 -9.00
CA LYS A 48 -2.39 8.73 -10.36
C LYS A 48 -2.51 7.28 -10.84
N ASP A 49 -1.49 6.45 -10.60
CA ASP A 49 -1.52 5.04 -11.00
C ASP A 49 -2.50 4.25 -10.13
N VAL A 50 -2.41 4.39 -8.81
CA VAL A 50 -3.18 3.54 -7.87
C VAL A 50 -4.65 3.95 -7.74
N TYR A 51 -4.93 5.25 -7.82
CA TYR A 51 -6.26 5.83 -7.55
C TYR A 51 -6.85 6.59 -8.74
N GLY A 52 -6.09 6.83 -9.81
CA GLY A 52 -6.57 7.61 -10.95
C GLY A 52 -6.75 9.10 -10.66
N VAL A 53 -6.20 9.60 -9.55
CA VAL A 53 -6.35 11.00 -9.12
C VAL A 53 -5.07 11.80 -9.36
N ASP A 54 -5.22 13.07 -9.75
CA ASP A 54 -4.11 13.98 -9.94
C ASP A 54 -3.76 14.70 -8.63
N GLU A 55 -2.92 14.05 -7.83
CA GLU A 55 -2.39 14.57 -6.57
C GLU A 55 -0.87 14.78 -6.73
N PRO A 56 -0.40 16.01 -7.07
CA PRO A 56 1.01 16.25 -7.43
C PRO A 56 2.01 16.04 -6.27
N TYR A 57 1.49 15.91 -5.05
CA TYR A 57 2.23 15.58 -3.82
C TYR A 57 2.24 14.07 -3.50
N HIS A 58 1.67 13.22 -4.36
CA HIS A 58 1.72 11.75 -4.26
C HIS A 58 2.35 11.15 -5.52
N ILE A 59 3.63 11.43 -5.72
CA ILE A 59 4.39 10.94 -6.88
C ILE A 59 4.97 9.56 -6.63
N ALA A 60 5.28 8.85 -7.72
CA ALA A 60 6.10 7.65 -7.65
C ALA A 60 7.56 8.05 -7.36
N GLN A 61 8.19 7.40 -6.38
CA GLN A 61 9.59 7.65 -6.03
C GLN A 61 10.23 6.46 -5.32
N SER A 62 11.57 6.39 -5.32
CA SER A 62 12.31 5.44 -4.50
C SER A 62 12.19 5.79 -3.02
N ASP A 63 11.93 4.80 -2.16
CA ASP A 63 11.94 4.98 -0.70
C ASP A 63 13.36 4.76 -0.16
N LEU A 64 14.28 5.60 -0.60
CA LEU A 64 15.69 5.52 -0.28
C LEU A 64 16.23 6.93 0.00
N LEU A 65 16.86 7.11 1.15
CA LEU A 65 17.69 8.29 1.40
C LEU A 65 19.04 8.11 0.71
N GLU A 66 19.33 8.97 -0.26
CA GLU A 66 20.56 8.91 -1.05
C GLU A 66 21.82 8.94 -0.17
N GLY A 67 22.81 8.11 -0.52
CA GLY A 67 24.06 8.00 0.23
C GLY A 67 23.93 7.36 1.62
N LYS A 68 22.77 6.83 2.01
CA LYS A 68 22.50 6.32 3.38
C LYS A 68 22.00 4.86 3.41
N GLY A 69 22.59 3.99 2.60
CA GLY A 69 22.44 2.54 2.71
C GLY A 69 21.23 1.96 1.95
N SER A 70 20.53 1.01 2.57
CA SER A 70 19.35 0.34 2.01
C SER A 70 18.10 1.22 2.04
N GLU A 71 17.04 0.74 1.39
CA GLU A 71 15.71 1.33 1.39
C GLU A 71 15.23 1.62 2.81
N ASN A 72 14.53 2.73 2.98
CA ASN A 72 14.17 3.26 4.30
C ASN A 72 13.27 2.30 5.09
N CYS A 73 12.47 1.49 4.40
CA CYS A 73 11.58 0.51 5.03
C CYS A 73 12.13 -0.92 5.07
N PHE A 74 13.41 -1.14 4.75
CA PHE A 74 14.01 -2.48 4.66
C PHE A 74 13.89 -3.30 5.96
N HIS A 75 13.89 -2.65 7.12
CA HIS A 75 13.73 -3.31 8.43
C HIS A 75 12.29 -3.72 8.75
N SER A 76 11.34 -3.45 7.85
CA SER A 76 9.95 -3.87 8.04
C SER A 76 9.81 -5.39 7.94
N PRO A 77 9.08 -6.05 8.86
CA PRO A 77 8.72 -7.46 8.71
C PRO A 77 7.80 -7.72 7.50
N GLY A 78 7.20 -6.66 6.93
CA GLY A 78 6.42 -6.69 5.70
C GLY A 78 7.21 -6.33 4.45
N PHE A 79 8.53 -6.09 4.52
CA PHE A 79 9.32 -5.65 3.37
C PHE A 79 9.35 -6.72 2.27
N HIS A 80 9.58 -7.98 2.63
CA HIS A 80 9.40 -9.16 1.79
C HIS A 80 8.42 -10.11 2.46
N TRP A 81 7.63 -10.82 1.66
CA TRP A 81 6.78 -11.90 2.15
C TRP A 81 6.58 -12.96 1.07
N SER A 82 6.28 -14.18 1.52
CA SER A 82 5.89 -15.29 0.65
C SER A 82 4.69 -15.99 1.26
N ILE A 83 3.71 -16.34 0.43
CA ILE A 83 2.57 -17.16 0.84
C ILE A 83 2.25 -18.17 -0.27
N GLU A 84 1.82 -19.35 0.15
CA GLU A 84 1.30 -20.38 -0.74
C GLU A 84 -0.21 -20.48 -0.52
N LEU A 85 -0.98 -20.36 -1.60
CA LEU A 85 -2.44 -20.54 -1.58
C LEU A 85 -2.83 -21.69 -2.50
N GLN A 86 -3.86 -22.45 -2.15
CA GLN A 86 -4.41 -23.43 -3.09
C GLN A 86 -5.13 -22.68 -4.21
N LYS A 87 -5.10 -23.25 -5.43
CA LYS A 87 -5.87 -22.71 -6.55
C LYS A 87 -7.37 -22.68 -6.25
N VAL A 88 -7.87 -23.62 -5.44
CA VAL A 88 -9.28 -23.65 -5.01
C VAL A 88 -9.61 -22.46 -4.10
N ASP A 89 -8.72 -22.08 -3.18
CA ASP A 89 -8.96 -20.93 -2.30
C ASP A 89 -9.07 -19.62 -3.10
N MET A 90 -8.30 -19.50 -4.19
CA MET A 90 -8.41 -18.36 -5.10
C MET A 90 -9.72 -18.38 -5.92
N LEU A 91 -10.23 -19.55 -6.30
CA LEU A 91 -11.52 -19.66 -6.98
C LEU A 91 -12.68 -19.33 -6.03
N ASP A 92 -12.60 -19.79 -4.79
CA ASP A 92 -13.58 -19.49 -3.73
C ASP A 92 -13.55 -18.01 -3.41
N PHE A 93 -12.37 -17.40 -3.28
CA PHE A 93 -12.20 -15.95 -3.14
C PHE A 93 -12.90 -15.18 -4.27
N LEU A 94 -12.66 -15.54 -5.54
CA LEU A 94 -13.28 -14.88 -6.68
C LEU A 94 -14.81 -15.00 -6.65
N SER A 95 -15.29 -16.19 -6.26
CA SER A 95 -16.72 -16.49 -6.17
C SER A 95 -17.38 -15.72 -5.02
N MET A 96 -16.79 -15.71 -3.84
CA MET A 96 -17.36 -15.05 -2.66
C MET A 96 -17.26 -13.52 -2.71
N SER A 97 -16.20 -12.99 -3.33
CA SER A 97 -15.93 -11.54 -3.30
C SER A 97 -16.54 -10.78 -4.47
N PHE A 98 -16.73 -11.43 -5.63
CA PHE A 98 -17.15 -10.75 -6.85
C PHE A 98 -18.37 -11.34 -7.53
N ALA A 99 -18.82 -12.54 -7.13
CA ALA A 99 -20.00 -13.12 -7.78
C ALA A 99 -21.31 -12.44 -7.34
N GLY A 100 -22.25 -12.35 -8.27
CA GLY A 100 -23.52 -11.66 -8.07
C GLY A 100 -24.58 -12.14 -9.06
N GLY A 101 -24.95 -13.42 -8.98
CA GLY A 101 -25.88 -14.08 -9.90
C GLY A 101 -25.19 -14.87 -11.01
N ALA A 102 -25.97 -15.62 -11.81
CA ALA A 102 -25.47 -16.59 -12.79
C ALA A 102 -24.56 -16.00 -13.89
N GLU A 103 -24.64 -14.68 -14.14
CA GLU A 103 -23.84 -14.01 -15.17
C GLU A 103 -22.50 -13.46 -14.66
N ARG A 104 -22.33 -13.36 -13.33
CA ARG A 104 -21.13 -12.82 -12.68
C ARG A 104 -20.35 -13.94 -12.01
N ILE A 105 -19.94 -14.93 -12.78
CA ILE A 105 -19.08 -16.03 -12.32
C ILE A 105 -17.69 -15.81 -12.89
N TYR A 106 -16.70 -15.65 -12.00
CA TYR A 106 -15.29 -15.45 -12.36
C TYR A 106 -14.47 -16.68 -11.99
N ASN A 107 -13.68 -17.18 -12.93
CA ASN A 107 -12.89 -18.42 -12.78
C ASN A 107 -11.38 -18.18 -12.88
N SER A 108 -10.96 -16.97 -13.24
CA SER A 108 -9.57 -16.54 -13.14
C SER A 108 -9.49 -15.02 -13.06
N TRP A 109 -8.30 -14.52 -12.82
CA TRP A 109 -7.98 -13.10 -12.85
C TRP A 109 -6.56 -12.93 -13.37
N GLU A 110 -6.25 -11.74 -13.87
CA GLU A 110 -4.90 -11.39 -14.30
C GLU A 110 -4.59 -9.91 -14.05
N PRO A 111 -3.31 -9.56 -13.79
CA PRO A 111 -2.88 -8.17 -13.77
C PRO A 111 -3.14 -7.50 -15.13
N GLU A 112 -3.84 -6.37 -15.14
CA GLU A 112 -4.09 -5.58 -16.34
C GLU A 112 -3.10 -4.43 -16.48
N LYS A 113 -2.83 -3.72 -15.38
CA LYS A 113 -1.85 -2.62 -15.35
C LYS A 113 -0.97 -2.67 -14.11
N VAL A 114 0.30 -2.37 -14.33
CA VAL A 114 1.37 -2.40 -13.34
C VAL A 114 2.14 -1.08 -13.44
N ASP A 115 2.42 -0.46 -12.30
CA ASP A 115 3.22 0.77 -12.25
C ASP A 115 4.72 0.50 -12.41
N SER A 116 5.53 1.55 -12.49
CA SER A 116 6.99 1.44 -12.59
C SER A 116 7.67 0.83 -11.35
N SER A 117 6.93 0.68 -10.24
CA SER A 117 7.38 0.03 -9.01
C SER A 117 7.11 -1.47 -8.99
N GLY A 118 6.37 -2.00 -9.98
CA GLY A 118 5.94 -3.40 -10.04
C GLY A 118 4.64 -3.67 -9.29
N ARG A 119 3.86 -2.64 -8.95
CA ARG A 119 2.58 -2.77 -8.25
C ARG A 119 1.43 -2.82 -9.24
N ILE A 120 0.59 -3.84 -9.09
CA ILE A 120 -0.62 -4.05 -9.88
C ILE A 120 -1.67 -3.04 -9.38
N TYR A 121 -2.08 -2.11 -10.24
CA TYR A 121 -3.12 -1.12 -9.91
C TYR A 121 -4.42 -1.34 -10.67
N GLN A 122 -4.44 -2.29 -11.61
CA GLN A 122 -5.66 -2.72 -12.29
C GLN A 122 -5.63 -4.23 -12.52
N VAL A 123 -6.76 -4.89 -12.28
CA VAL A 123 -6.95 -6.34 -12.43
C VAL A 123 -8.15 -6.61 -13.32
N THR A 124 -8.02 -7.58 -14.22
CA THR A 124 -9.15 -8.12 -14.99
C THR A 124 -9.63 -9.41 -14.37
N LEU A 125 -10.89 -9.44 -13.94
CA LEU A 125 -11.60 -10.66 -13.56
C LEU A 125 -12.14 -11.33 -14.84
N ARG A 126 -11.83 -12.62 -15.02
CA ARG A 126 -12.18 -13.40 -16.20
C ARG A 126 -13.32 -14.36 -15.86
N GLY A 127 -14.32 -14.36 -16.73
CA GLY A 127 -15.57 -15.11 -16.59
C GLY A 127 -16.36 -14.98 -17.88
N ARG A 128 -17.68 -15.24 -17.84
CA ARG A 128 -18.54 -15.05 -19.02
C ARG A 128 -18.52 -13.60 -19.52
N ILE A 129 -18.54 -12.64 -18.60
CA ILE A 129 -18.41 -11.21 -18.87
C ILE A 129 -17.19 -10.72 -18.08
N PRO A 130 -16.06 -10.43 -18.74
CA PRO A 130 -14.89 -9.89 -18.06
C PRO A 130 -15.19 -8.55 -17.38
N LYS A 131 -14.57 -8.31 -16.23
CA LYS A 131 -14.69 -7.05 -15.48
C LYS A 131 -13.33 -6.56 -15.06
N SER A 132 -12.97 -5.34 -15.44
CA SER A 132 -11.81 -4.66 -14.88
C SER A 132 -12.17 -3.97 -13.57
N ILE A 133 -11.31 -4.11 -12.57
CA ILE A 133 -11.42 -3.45 -11.27
C ILE A 133 -10.08 -2.85 -10.85
N SER A 134 -10.11 -1.92 -9.90
CA SER A 134 -8.89 -1.35 -9.34
C SER A 134 -8.12 -2.39 -8.52
N GLY A 135 -6.80 -2.28 -8.51
CA GLY A 135 -5.94 -3.11 -7.67
C GLY A 135 -6.21 -2.89 -6.18
N SER A 136 -6.61 -1.68 -5.79
CA SER A 136 -7.00 -1.34 -4.42
C SER A 136 -8.32 -2.02 -4.01
N GLU A 137 -9.33 -2.09 -4.89
CA GLU A 137 -10.54 -2.89 -4.66
C GLU A 137 -10.22 -4.38 -4.54
N PHE A 138 -9.39 -4.92 -5.44
CA PHE A 138 -8.99 -6.33 -5.38
C PHE A 138 -8.24 -6.67 -4.09
N HIS A 139 -7.27 -5.82 -3.70
CA HIS A 139 -6.51 -5.98 -2.47
C HIS A 139 -7.38 -5.91 -1.22
N LYS A 140 -8.35 -4.99 -1.18
CA LYS A 140 -9.31 -4.90 -0.07
C LYS A 140 -10.06 -6.24 0.09
N ASN A 141 -10.59 -6.78 -1.00
CA ASN A 141 -11.30 -8.06 -0.95
C ASN A 141 -10.36 -9.23 -0.57
N LEU A 142 -9.10 -9.23 -1.04
CA LEU A 142 -8.09 -10.21 -0.62
C LEU A 142 -7.87 -10.17 0.90
N MET A 143 -7.76 -8.97 1.47
CA MET A 143 -7.57 -8.77 2.90
C MET A 143 -8.80 -9.15 3.71
N GLU A 144 -10.01 -8.89 3.21
CA GLU A 144 -11.27 -9.30 3.85
C GLU A 144 -11.43 -10.84 3.84
N TYR A 145 -11.02 -11.51 2.75
CA TYR A 145 -11.16 -12.95 2.59
C TYR A 145 -10.05 -13.76 3.28
N PHE A 146 -8.77 -13.44 3.01
CA PHE A 146 -7.61 -14.18 3.53
C PHE A 146 -7.09 -13.65 4.87
N GLY A 147 -7.59 -12.49 5.30
CA GLY A 147 -7.15 -11.83 6.53
C GLY A 147 -5.76 -11.19 6.41
N PRO A 148 -5.24 -10.62 7.52
CA PRO A 148 -4.02 -9.81 7.54
C PRO A 148 -2.73 -10.60 7.27
N ASN A 149 -2.78 -11.94 7.33
CA ASN A 149 -1.65 -12.82 7.04
C ASN A 149 -1.64 -13.32 5.58
N GLY A 150 -2.62 -12.91 4.76
CA GLY A 150 -2.72 -13.25 3.35
C GLY A 150 -1.79 -12.43 2.45
N ILE A 151 -2.29 -12.07 1.26
CA ILE A 151 -1.60 -11.19 0.32
C ILE A 151 -1.60 -9.76 0.88
N LYS A 152 -0.42 -9.27 1.25
CA LYS A 152 -0.28 -8.01 2.02
C LYS A 152 -0.24 -6.75 1.16
N SER A 153 0.01 -6.90 -0.13
CA SER A 153 0.13 -5.79 -1.08
C SER A 153 -0.16 -6.28 -2.49
N MET A 154 -0.40 -5.36 -3.43
CA MET A 154 -0.51 -5.65 -4.87
C MET A 154 0.85 -5.64 -5.59
N LYS A 155 1.94 -5.81 -4.86
CA LYS A 155 3.31 -5.83 -5.41
C LYS A 155 3.91 -7.21 -5.19
N PHE A 156 3.70 -8.10 -6.13
CA PHE A 156 4.17 -9.49 -6.06
C PHE A 156 4.31 -10.14 -7.43
N THR A 157 5.01 -11.27 -7.45
CA THR A 157 5.03 -12.23 -8.55
C THR A 157 4.30 -13.51 -8.16
N MET A 158 3.83 -14.25 -9.16
CA MET A 158 3.12 -15.52 -8.98
C MET A 158 3.88 -16.65 -9.67
N GLU A 159 4.03 -17.77 -8.98
CA GLU A 159 4.51 -19.04 -9.53
C GLU A 159 3.40 -20.08 -9.43
N PHE A 160 3.00 -20.63 -10.58
CA PHE A 160 1.91 -21.59 -10.67
C PHE A 160 2.43 -23.02 -10.62
N LEU A 161 2.10 -23.73 -9.54
CA LEU A 161 2.32 -25.18 -9.41
C LEU A 161 1.06 -25.94 -9.80
N ARG A 162 1.06 -27.28 -9.67
CA ARG A 162 -0.10 -28.11 -10.06
C ARG A 162 -1.38 -27.69 -9.33
N ARG A 163 -1.33 -27.60 -8.00
CA ARG A 163 -2.48 -27.30 -7.13
C ARG A 163 -2.39 -25.96 -6.40
N THR A 164 -1.20 -25.37 -6.34
CA THR A 164 -0.92 -24.17 -5.55
C THR A 164 -0.37 -23.04 -6.38
N ILE A 165 -0.46 -21.84 -5.83
CA ILE A 165 0.14 -20.62 -6.35
C ILE A 165 1.03 -20.07 -5.25
N ILE A 166 2.31 -19.87 -5.56
CA ILE A 166 3.26 -19.21 -4.66
C ILE A 166 3.30 -17.74 -5.02
N PHE A 167 2.94 -16.89 -4.07
CA PHE A 167 3.05 -15.44 -4.18
C PHE A 167 4.31 -14.99 -3.47
N ARG A 168 5.19 -14.27 -4.18
CA ARG A 168 6.37 -13.61 -3.60
C ARG A 168 6.21 -12.12 -3.74
N GLY A 169 6.02 -11.43 -2.62
CA GLY A 169 5.64 -10.02 -2.62
C GLY A 169 6.50 -9.14 -1.75
N MET A 170 6.30 -7.84 -1.94
CA MET A 170 7.00 -6.78 -1.25
C MET A 170 6.04 -5.75 -0.69
N GLY A 171 6.34 -5.27 0.52
CA GLY A 171 5.56 -4.25 1.20
C GLY A 171 4.20 -4.73 1.70
N SER A 172 3.49 -3.82 2.36
CA SER A 172 2.14 -3.99 2.90
C SER A 172 1.34 -2.70 2.75
N GLY A 173 0.14 -2.81 2.17
CA GLY A 173 -0.73 -1.68 1.84
C GLY A 173 -0.68 -1.24 0.37
N ASP A 174 -1.27 -0.09 0.11
CA ASP A 174 -1.48 0.46 -1.24
C ASP A 174 -0.20 1.01 -1.90
N GLY A 175 0.80 1.39 -1.11
CA GLY A 175 2.07 1.93 -1.60
C GLY A 175 2.07 3.43 -1.91
N VAL A 176 1.02 4.18 -1.59
CA VAL A 176 0.91 5.62 -1.93
C VAL A 176 1.21 6.52 -0.72
N GLY A 177 1.98 7.59 -0.96
CA GLY A 177 2.31 8.59 0.06
C GLY A 177 3.30 8.07 1.11
N LEU A 178 3.03 8.37 2.38
CA LEU A 178 3.98 8.07 3.46
C LEU A 178 4.03 6.58 3.77
N CYS A 179 5.23 6.02 3.65
CA CYS A 179 5.55 4.66 4.10
C CYS A 179 5.86 4.71 5.61
N MET A 180 5.03 4.10 6.47
CA MET A 180 5.20 4.20 7.93
C MET A 180 6.55 3.65 8.40
N TYR A 181 6.94 2.45 7.92
CA TYR A 181 8.26 1.90 8.23
C TYR A 181 9.40 2.69 7.57
N GLY A 182 9.15 3.32 6.42
CA GLY A 182 10.12 4.19 5.78
C GLY A 182 10.37 5.47 6.58
N ALA A 183 9.31 6.09 7.09
CA ALA A 183 9.38 7.22 8.01
C ALA A 183 10.13 6.87 9.30
N ASP A 184 9.87 5.70 9.89
CA ASP A 184 10.64 5.18 11.02
C ASP A 184 12.14 4.98 10.66
N GLY A 185 12.44 4.46 9.47
CA GLY A 185 13.81 4.33 8.97
C GLY A 185 14.51 5.67 8.78
N LEU A 186 13.81 6.68 8.25
CA LEU A 186 14.34 8.04 8.14
C LEU A 186 14.56 8.69 9.52
N ALA A 187 13.65 8.47 10.47
CA ALA A 187 13.81 8.94 11.85
C ALA A 187 15.05 8.31 12.52
N LYS A 188 15.28 7.00 12.31
CA LYS A 188 16.52 6.31 12.74
C LYS A 188 17.79 6.85 12.07
N LYS A 189 17.66 7.42 10.87
CA LYS A 189 18.72 8.16 10.16
C LYS A 189 18.79 9.64 10.58
N ALA A 190 18.21 9.99 11.73
CA ALA A 190 18.17 11.32 12.34
C ALA A 190 17.50 12.41 11.49
N GLN A 191 16.60 12.04 10.57
CA GLN A 191 15.78 13.02 9.85
C GLN A 191 14.70 13.60 10.76
N LYS A 192 14.46 14.92 10.67
CA LYS A 192 13.38 15.58 11.41
C LYS A 192 12.05 15.28 10.73
N TYR A 193 10.96 15.33 11.49
CA TYR A 193 9.64 14.98 10.94
C TYR A 193 9.22 15.87 9.75
N TYR A 194 9.58 17.16 9.75
CA TYR A 194 9.32 18.05 8.61
C TYR A 194 10.02 17.56 7.33
N ASP A 195 11.27 17.11 7.44
CA ASP A 195 12.03 16.58 6.31
C ASP A 195 11.46 15.24 5.83
N ILE A 196 11.00 14.41 6.76
CA ILE A 196 10.30 13.15 6.46
C ILE A 196 8.99 13.42 5.71
N LEU A 197 8.17 14.36 6.19
CA LEU A 197 6.92 14.72 5.53
C LEU A 197 7.17 15.33 4.15
N LYS A 198 8.19 16.18 4.01
CA LYS A 198 8.58 16.77 2.71
C LYS A 198 9.11 15.72 1.75
N PHE A 199 9.79 14.69 2.24
CA PHE A 199 10.24 13.55 1.43
C PHE A 199 9.05 12.76 0.87
N TYR A 200 8.04 12.46 1.69
CA TYR A 200 6.87 11.66 1.25
C TYR A 200 5.78 12.48 0.55
N TYR A 201 5.74 13.79 0.78
CA TYR A 201 4.76 14.71 0.21
C TYR A 201 5.49 15.93 -0.40
N PRO A 202 6.17 15.76 -1.54
CA PRO A 202 6.96 16.82 -2.16
C PRO A 202 6.09 18.03 -2.54
N GLY A 203 6.66 19.22 -2.40
CA GLY A 203 5.97 20.48 -2.70
C GLY A 203 4.94 20.92 -1.65
N THR A 204 4.79 20.18 -0.54
CA THR A 204 3.89 20.55 0.56
C THR A 204 4.57 21.38 1.64
N GLU A 205 3.75 22.08 2.42
CA GLU A 205 4.14 22.83 3.61
C GLU A 205 3.43 22.24 4.82
N VAL A 206 4.10 22.26 5.98
CA VAL A 206 3.49 21.93 7.27
C VAL A 206 3.28 23.25 8.01
N LYS A 207 2.03 23.58 8.34
CA LYS A 207 1.65 24.80 9.05
C LYS A 207 0.66 24.51 10.15
#